data_AF-A0A6U4U425-F1
#
_entry.id   AF-A0A6U4U425-F1
#
_cell.length_a   1.000
_cell.length_b   1.000
_cell.length_c   1.000
_cell.angle_alpha   90.00
_cell.angle_beta   90.00
_cell.angle_gamma   90.00
#
_symmetry.space_group_name_H-M   'P 1'
#
loop_
_entity.id
_entity.type
_entity.pdbx_description
1 polymer ?
#
loop_
_entity_poly.entity_id
_entity_poly.type
_entity_poly.pdbx_seq_one_letter_code
_entity_poly.pdbx_strand_id
1 'polypeptide(L)'
;MSTDEKAETKPAVRTYAPGTDDEGTGPDATSMVFVGTGVSTAIPVIGHTKGDCACADAIANPTGPNRRNNVSLLVRYKGCNVLIDAGKTFRDAYFRTMLPRRIKRFHAVLLTHDHADAVFGVDDLRDLQVFRHEGLSWVCETPVPVYLTERTLSTLSKGFDYVINNSKVIGPAHEPVHEPVAEVPIERRVACLRLRIVDDSGIRPVCFEPGVLDGLPFFSIPVFHGGDYRCLGFAFGAACAFPSGAEALEAPAPDRTKLEHASTSTGTCVLYLSDVSAIPDDVMAALERMSAIDVLVVDMLLPDEKHFSHYSIDDAWELIVRLQPRVAYGTGMYCKIEHHATNAALRERLDAYRAALPDGSVSRIERVELAFDGLELDF
;
A
#
# COMPACT_ATOMS: atom_id res chain seq x y z
N MET A 1 14.45 41.74 -19.30
CA MET A 1 13.02 41.43 -19.47
C MET A 1 12.96 40.44 -20.63
N SER A 2 12.59 39.17 -20.52
CA SER A 2 11.87 38.39 -19.51
C SER A 2 12.43 36.97 -19.59
N THR A 3 12.72 36.33 -18.46
CA THR A 3 13.06 34.90 -18.39
C THR A 3 11.75 34.13 -18.29
N ASP A 4 11.43 33.34 -19.33
CA ASP A 4 10.30 32.43 -19.31
C ASP A 4 10.59 31.26 -18.36
N GLU A 5 9.95 31.32 -17.20
CA GLU A 5 9.93 30.29 -16.17
C GLU A 5 9.03 29.15 -16.66
N LYS A 6 9.62 27.99 -16.98
CA LYS A 6 8.86 26.78 -17.31
C LYS A 6 8.15 26.30 -16.04
N ALA A 7 6.82 26.41 -16.02
CA ALA A 7 5.98 25.89 -14.95
C ALA A 7 6.15 24.36 -14.81
N GLU A 8 6.65 23.93 -13.65
CA GLU A 8 6.65 22.54 -13.19
C GLU A 8 5.21 22.03 -13.02
N THR A 9 4.84 20.98 -13.76
CA THR A 9 3.58 20.26 -13.56
C THR A 9 3.68 19.41 -12.29
N LYS A 10 3.18 19.94 -11.16
CA LYS A 10 2.89 19.12 -9.96
C LYS A 10 1.88 18.01 -10.34
N PRO A 11 2.03 16.78 -9.82
CA PRO A 11 0.96 15.78 -9.94
C PRO A 11 -0.31 16.32 -9.29
N ALA A 12 -1.44 16.18 -9.98
CA ALA A 12 -2.72 16.74 -9.55
C ALA A 12 -3.21 16.04 -8.27
N VAL A 13 -3.08 16.70 -7.12
CA VAL A 13 -3.72 16.28 -5.88
C VAL A 13 -5.23 16.53 -6.04
N ARG A 14 -6.00 15.45 -6.20
CA ARG A 14 -7.47 15.55 -6.31
C ARG A 14 -8.09 15.70 -4.93
N THR A 15 -8.69 16.86 -4.67
CA THR A 15 -9.50 17.09 -3.47
C THR A 15 -10.95 16.73 -3.75
N TYR A 16 -11.55 15.83 -2.96
CA TYR A 16 -12.98 15.52 -3.05
C TYR A 16 -13.75 16.40 -2.06
N ALA A 17 -14.66 17.22 -2.57
CA ALA A 17 -15.61 17.94 -1.73
C ALA A 17 -16.79 17.01 -1.38
N PRO A 18 -17.21 16.91 -0.11
CA PRO A 18 -18.43 16.19 0.24
C PRO A 18 -19.65 16.92 -0.33
N GLY A 19 -20.49 16.21 -1.10
CA GLY A 19 -21.81 16.69 -1.53
C GLY A 19 -21.95 17.19 -2.96
N THR A 20 -20.92 17.06 -3.81
CA THR A 20 -21.10 17.27 -5.26
C THR A 20 -21.49 15.95 -5.92
N ASP A 21 -22.55 15.95 -6.72
CA ASP A 21 -22.95 14.87 -7.65
C ASP A 21 -21.95 14.68 -8.81
N ASP A 22 -20.68 15.02 -8.59
CA ASP A 22 -19.60 14.74 -9.54
C ASP A 22 -19.46 13.23 -9.64
N GLU A 23 -19.72 12.62 -10.79
CA GLU A 23 -19.61 11.17 -11.01
C GLU A 23 -18.21 10.69 -10.61
N GLY A 24 -18.04 10.31 -9.34
CA GLY A 24 -16.78 9.90 -8.75
C GLY A 24 -16.03 9.03 -9.72
N THR A 25 -14.85 9.50 -10.12
CA THR A 25 -14.00 9.04 -11.24
C THR A 25 -14.61 7.88 -12.02
N GLY A 26 -15.02 8.14 -13.26
CA GLY A 26 -15.67 7.17 -14.14
C GLY A 26 -15.01 5.78 -14.18
N PRO A 27 -15.69 4.79 -14.76
CA PRO A 27 -15.31 3.37 -14.72
C PRO A 27 -13.88 3.03 -15.19
N ASP A 28 -13.14 3.97 -15.76
CA ASP A 28 -11.75 3.82 -16.22
C ASP A 28 -10.68 4.38 -15.27
N ALA A 29 -11.04 4.80 -14.06
CA ALA A 29 -10.09 5.38 -13.12
C ALA A 29 -8.98 4.40 -12.71
N THR A 30 -7.73 4.78 -12.96
CA THR A 30 -6.53 4.10 -12.44
C THR A 30 -5.82 5.02 -11.48
N SER A 31 -5.82 4.66 -10.20
CA SER A 31 -5.27 5.50 -9.14
C SER A 31 -4.97 4.67 -7.89
N MET A 32 -3.99 5.08 -7.10
CA MET A 32 -3.80 4.57 -5.74
C MET A 32 -4.18 5.66 -4.73
N VAL A 33 -4.86 5.27 -3.65
CA VAL A 33 -5.29 6.17 -2.58
C VAL A 33 -4.69 5.68 -1.28
N PHE A 34 -3.98 6.55 -0.57
CA PHE A 34 -3.49 6.28 0.78
C PHE A 34 -4.68 6.32 1.74
N VAL A 35 -5.19 5.15 2.13
CA VAL A 35 -6.36 5.03 3.00
C VAL A 35 -6.00 5.38 4.44
N GLY A 36 -4.78 5.02 4.86
CA GLY A 36 -4.16 5.48 6.10
C GLY A 36 -2.64 5.46 6.01
N THR A 37 -1.98 6.34 6.77
CA THR A 37 -0.50 6.53 6.70
C THR A 37 0.21 6.49 8.05
N GLY A 38 -0.50 6.12 9.11
CA GLY A 38 -0.02 6.10 10.48
C GLY A 38 0.29 4.70 10.98
N VAL A 39 0.97 4.65 12.12
CA VAL A 39 1.37 3.42 12.81
C VAL A 39 0.21 2.63 13.39
N SER A 40 0.53 1.51 14.04
CA SER A 40 -0.40 0.68 14.80
C SER A 40 -1.28 1.46 15.80
N THR A 41 -0.78 2.51 16.46
CA THR A 41 -1.57 3.31 17.40
C THR A 41 -2.47 4.36 16.73
N ALA A 42 -2.34 4.57 15.42
CA ALA A 42 -2.90 5.70 14.68
C ALA A 42 -2.48 7.06 15.28
N ILE A 43 -2.82 8.16 14.62
CA ILE A 43 -2.50 9.52 15.09
C ILE A 43 -3.79 10.36 15.12
N PRO A 44 -4.14 11.02 16.24
CA PRO A 44 -3.43 11.02 17.53
C PRO A 44 -3.39 9.65 18.23
N VAL A 45 -2.30 9.44 18.96
CA VAL A 45 -2.13 8.31 19.89
C VAL A 45 -3.08 8.51 21.07
N ILE A 46 -3.78 7.45 21.49
CA ILE A 46 -4.67 7.49 22.65
C ILE A 46 -3.89 7.95 23.89
N GLY A 47 -4.39 8.98 24.56
CA GLY A 47 -3.76 9.57 25.76
C GLY A 47 -2.80 10.75 25.47
N HIS A 48 -2.35 10.94 24.22
CA HIS A 48 -1.53 12.09 23.83
C HIS A 48 -2.40 13.34 23.62
N THR A 49 -2.99 13.83 24.71
CA THR A 49 -3.96 14.94 24.69
C THR A 49 -3.33 16.33 24.73
N LYS A 50 -2.02 16.42 25.03
CA LYS A 50 -1.21 17.65 25.05
C LYS A 50 0.24 17.28 24.72
N GLY A 51 1.01 18.21 24.13
CA GLY A 51 2.47 18.09 23.96
C GLY A 51 2.98 18.45 22.57
N ASP A 52 4.30 18.33 22.40
CA ASP A 52 5.05 18.78 21.22
C ASP A 52 5.22 17.66 20.20
N CYS A 53 4.12 17.04 19.78
CA CYS A 53 4.13 16.02 18.75
C CYS A 53 2.96 16.20 17.78
N ALA A 54 2.98 15.46 16.66
CA ALA A 54 1.96 15.54 15.62
C ALA A 54 0.52 15.29 16.13
N CYS A 55 0.35 14.67 17.32
CA CYS A 55 -0.97 14.48 17.93
C CYS A 55 -1.65 15.81 18.24
N ALA A 56 -0.92 16.85 18.68
CA ALA A 56 -1.52 18.13 19.02
C ALA A 56 -2.15 18.80 17.79
N ASP A 57 -1.42 18.79 16.66
CA ASP A 57 -1.93 19.26 15.37
C ASP A 57 -3.09 18.38 14.88
N ALA A 58 -2.96 17.05 14.95
CA ALA A 58 -4.01 16.13 14.52
C ALA A 58 -5.33 16.28 15.32
N ILE A 59 -5.26 16.69 16.59
CA ILE A 59 -6.43 17.01 17.42
C ILE A 59 -7.01 18.37 17.04
N ALA A 60 -6.17 19.39 16.86
CA ALA A 60 -6.61 20.75 16.50
C ALA A 60 -7.14 20.84 15.07
N ASN A 61 -6.60 20.01 14.16
CA ASN A 61 -6.91 19.95 12.74
C ASN A 61 -7.19 18.49 12.32
N PRO A 62 -8.39 17.95 12.62
CA PRO A 62 -8.74 16.55 12.35
C PRO A 62 -8.86 16.20 10.86
N THR A 63 -8.83 17.21 9.97
CA THR A 63 -8.75 17.04 8.52
C THR A 63 -7.34 17.21 7.97
N GLY A 64 -6.38 17.57 8.82
CA GLY A 64 -4.99 17.81 8.46
C GLY A 64 -4.19 16.51 8.25
N PRO A 65 -3.00 16.60 7.65
CA PRO A 65 -2.21 15.45 7.26
C PRO A 65 -1.55 14.70 8.45
N ASN A 66 -1.58 15.29 9.65
CA ASN A 66 -1.15 14.63 10.88
C ASN A 66 -2.23 13.73 11.50
N ARG A 67 -3.50 13.80 11.06
CA ARG A 67 -4.53 12.83 11.46
C ARG A 67 -4.43 11.58 10.57
N ARG A 68 -3.83 10.52 11.12
CA ARG A 68 -3.43 9.33 10.36
C ARG A 68 -4.12 8.07 10.87
N ASN A 69 -4.81 7.36 9.99
CA ASN A 69 -5.30 6.00 10.23
C ASN A 69 -4.17 4.96 10.11
N ASN A 70 -4.42 3.71 10.46
CA ASN A 70 -3.45 2.63 10.23
C ASN A 70 -3.12 2.50 8.75
N VAL A 71 -1.89 2.10 8.45
CA VAL A 71 -1.41 1.97 7.08
C VAL A 71 -2.37 1.13 6.24
N SER A 72 -2.78 1.68 5.09
CA SER A 72 -3.62 0.99 4.11
C SER A 72 -3.58 1.72 2.78
N LEU A 73 -3.67 0.98 1.67
CA LEU A 73 -3.66 1.52 0.32
C LEU A 73 -4.84 0.96 -0.48
N LEU A 74 -5.59 1.81 -1.17
CA LEU A 74 -6.62 1.41 -2.11
C LEU A 74 -6.10 1.56 -3.53
N VAL A 75 -5.98 0.45 -4.25
CA VAL A 75 -5.64 0.38 -5.67
C VAL A 75 -6.92 0.35 -6.49
N ARG A 76 -7.07 1.30 -7.41
CA ARG A 76 -8.20 1.39 -8.33
C ARG A 76 -7.69 1.23 -9.76
N TYR A 77 -8.36 0.39 -10.54
CA TYR A 77 -7.96 0.12 -11.93
C TYR A 77 -9.16 -0.38 -12.71
N LYS A 78 -9.55 0.32 -13.78
CA LYS A 78 -10.67 -0.06 -14.66
C LYS A 78 -11.94 -0.48 -13.88
N GLY A 79 -12.30 0.33 -12.87
CA GLY A 79 -13.50 0.12 -12.04
C GLY A 79 -13.35 -0.93 -10.93
N CYS A 80 -12.21 -1.63 -10.87
CA CYS A 80 -11.86 -2.49 -9.75
C CYS A 80 -11.36 -1.66 -8.56
N ASN A 81 -11.62 -2.16 -7.36
CA ASN A 81 -11.17 -1.61 -6.08
C ASN A 81 -10.51 -2.74 -5.30
N VAL A 82 -9.20 -2.64 -5.09
CA VAL A 82 -8.41 -3.63 -4.35
C VAL A 82 -7.78 -2.93 -3.15
N LEU A 83 -8.08 -3.42 -1.95
CA LEU A 83 -7.57 -2.84 -0.71
C LEU A 83 -6.31 -3.61 -0.26
N ILE A 84 -5.30 -2.89 0.21
CA ILE A 84 -4.16 -3.44 0.94
C ILE A 84 -4.36 -3.05 2.40
N ASP A 85 -4.48 -4.07 3.24
CA ASP A 85 -4.78 -4.05 4.67
C ASP A 85 -6.15 -3.47 5.06
N ALA A 86 -6.78 -4.12 6.04
CA ALA A 86 -8.00 -3.70 6.69
C ALA A 86 -7.77 -3.69 8.20
N GLY A 87 -7.09 -2.65 8.68
CA GLY A 87 -6.73 -2.47 10.09
C GLY A 87 -7.88 -2.11 11.02
N LYS A 88 -7.60 -2.01 12.32
CA LYS A 88 -8.58 -1.57 13.35
C LYS A 88 -9.17 -0.17 13.14
N THR A 89 -8.55 0.67 12.31
CA THR A 89 -9.09 1.99 11.93
C THR A 89 -9.88 1.97 10.62
N PHE A 90 -10.11 0.80 10.01
CA PHE A 90 -10.79 0.64 8.72
C PHE A 90 -12.11 1.40 8.64
N ARG A 91 -12.95 1.36 9.68
CA ARG A 91 -14.23 2.07 9.70
C ARG A 91 -14.07 3.59 9.58
N ASP A 92 -13.16 4.19 10.34
CA ASP A 92 -12.87 5.64 10.25
C ASP A 92 -12.27 5.99 8.88
N ALA A 93 -11.32 5.17 8.42
CA ALA A 93 -10.69 5.32 7.12
C ALA A 93 -11.72 5.23 5.98
N TYR A 94 -12.70 4.33 6.06
CA TYR A 94 -13.78 4.23 5.09
C TYR A 94 -14.54 5.55 4.96
N PHE A 95 -15.02 6.11 6.06
CA PHE A 95 -15.79 7.36 6.02
C PHE A 95 -14.96 8.57 5.58
N ARG A 96 -13.68 8.62 5.94
CA ARG A 96 -12.81 9.76 5.62
C ARG A 96 -12.23 9.73 4.21
N THR A 97 -11.83 8.56 3.71
CA THR A 97 -11.07 8.45 2.46
C THR A 97 -11.81 7.68 1.36
N MET A 98 -12.60 6.66 1.69
CA MET A 98 -13.21 5.78 0.68
C MET A 98 -14.64 6.18 0.31
N LEU A 99 -15.45 6.62 1.27
CA LEU A 99 -16.82 7.09 1.03
C LEU A 99 -16.88 8.32 0.10
N PRO A 100 -16.01 9.35 0.24
CA PRO A 100 -15.97 10.46 -0.72
C PRO A 100 -15.69 10.01 -2.16
N ARG A 101 -15.07 8.83 -2.32
CA ARG A 101 -14.76 8.19 -3.60
C ARG A 101 -15.81 7.16 -4.03
N ARG A 102 -16.93 7.09 -3.29
CA ARG A 102 -18.08 6.20 -3.56
C ARG A 102 -17.70 4.72 -3.63
N ILE A 103 -16.74 4.30 -2.82
CA ILE A 103 -16.39 2.89 -2.71
C ILE A 103 -17.54 2.15 -2.01
N LYS A 104 -18.17 1.24 -2.74
CA LYS A 104 -19.31 0.42 -2.26
C LYS A 104 -18.98 -1.06 -2.11
N ARG A 105 -17.86 -1.50 -2.69
CA ARG A 105 -17.39 -2.89 -2.64
C ARG A 105 -15.88 -2.95 -2.88
N PHE A 106 -15.26 -4.01 -2.37
CA PHE A 106 -13.92 -4.42 -2.77
C PHE A 106 -13.97 -5.68 -3.63
N HIS A 107 -13.15 -5.70 -4.66
CA HIS A 107 -12.99 -6.83 -5.57
C HIS A 107 -11.92 -7.79 -5.08
N ALA A 108 -10.95 -7.29 -4.31
CA ALA A 108 -10.01 -8.08 -3.53
C ALA A 108 -9.50 -7.27 -2.33
N VAL A 109 -9.01 -7.98 -1.31
CA VAL A 109 -8.23 -7.44 -0.20
C VAL A 109 -6.93 -8.22 -0.11
N LEU A 110 -5.79 -7.54 0.03
CA LEU A 110 -4.51 -8.17 0.37
C LEU A 110 -4.19 -7.81 1.82
N LEU A 111 -3.77 -8.79 2.62
CA LEU A 111 -3.30 -8.58 3.97
C LEU A 111 -1.78 -8.78 3.99
N THR A 112 -1.06 -7.74 4.40
CA THR A 112 0.41 -7.73 4.45
C THR A 112 0.92 -8.67 5.52
N HIS A 113 0.28 -8.68 6.69
CA HIS A 113 0.70 -9.44 7.86
C HIS A 113 -0.43 -9.57 8.90
N ASP A 114 -0.14 -10.15 10.06
CA ASP A 114 -1.15 -10.63 11.02
C ASP A 114 -1.38 -9.74 12.26
N HIS A 115 -0.84 -8.52 12.28
CA HIS A 115 -1.07 -7.58 13.38
C HIS A 115 -2.42 -6.85 13.26
N ALA A 116 -2.89 -6.35 14.41
CA ALA A 116 -4.21 -5.76 14.56
C ALA A 116 -4.47 -4.56 13.64
N ASP A 117 -3.45 -3.76 13.41
CA ASP A 117 -3.46 -2.61 12.53
C ASP A 117 -3.44 -2.96 11.03
N ALA A 118 -3.21 -4.22 10.67
CA ALA A 118 -3.40 -4.73 9.31
C ALA A 118 -4.71 -5.51 9.13
N VAL A 119 -5.24 -6.17 10.18
CA VAL A 119 -6.32 -7.17 10.00
C VAL A 119 -7.60 -6.97 10.82
N PHE A 120 -7.64 -6.11 11.85
CA PHE A 120 -8.81 -6.07 12.75
C PHE A 120 -10.07 -5.40 12.17
N GLY A 121 -9.97 -4.81 10.98
CA GLY A 121 -11.10 -4.28 10.21
C GLY A 121 -11.73 -5.31 9.27
N VAL A 122 -11.22 -6.54 9.20
CA VAL A 122 -11.74 -7.59 8.30
C VAL A 122 -13.23 -7.90 8.56
N ASP A 123 -13.69 -7.83 9.80
CA ASP A 123 -15.11 -8.05 10.14
C ASP A 123 -16.02 -6.94 9.59
N ASP A 124 -15.53 -5.71 9.45
CA ASP A 124 -16.29 -4.59 8.89
C ASP A 124 -16.52 -4.73 7.37
N LEU A 125 -15.79 -5.61 6.68
CA LEU A 125 -15.99 -5.88 5.24
C LEU A 125 -17.42 -6.33 4.92
N ARG A 126 -18.13 -6.94 5.88
CA ARG A 126 -19.54 -7.38 5.72
C ARG A 126 -20.51 -6.26 5.36
N ASP A 127 -20.17 -5.01 5.70
CA ASP A 127 -21.00 -3.85 5.35
C ASP A 127 -20.94 -3.53 3.86
N LEU A 128 -19.91 -4.05 3.16
CA LEU A 128 -19.66 -3.83 1.72
C LEU A 128 -19.91 -5.10 0.87
N GLN A 129 -20.53 -6.12 1.46
CA GLN A 129 -20.93 -7.35 0.77
C GLN A 129 -22.45 -7.39 0.56
N VAL A 130 -22.87 -8.06 -0.51
CA VAL A 130 -24.27 -8.31 -0.79
C VAL A 130 -24.71 -9.58 -0.09
N PHE A 131 -25.82 -9.49 0.64
CA PHE A 131 -26.44 -10.64 1.32
C PHE A 131 -27.90 -10.76 0.90
N ARG A 132 -28.32 -12.00 0.67
CA ARG A 132 -29.71 -12.40 0.46
C ARG A 132 -30.21 -13.19 1.66
N HIS A 133 -31.49 -13.02 1.98
CA HIS A 133 -32.17 -13.82 2.98
C HIS A 133 -32.69 -15.13 2.39
N GLU A 134 -32.47 -16.23 3.11
CA GLU A 134 -33.05 -17.54 2.81
C GLU A 134 -33.61 -18.17 4.09
N GLY A 135 -34.92 -17.95 4.34
CA GLY A 135 -35.59 -18.40 5.56
C GLY A 135 -35.01 -17.73 6.80
N LEU A 136 -34.43 -18.53 7.71
CA LEU A 136 -33.74 -18.03 8.92
C LEU A 136 -32.24 -17.80 8.69
N SER A 137 -31.73 -18.06 7.49
CA SER A 137 -30.33 -17.96 7.14
C SER A 137 -30.06 -16.80 6.18
N TRP A 138 -28.78 -16.52 5.97
CA TRP A 138 -28.26 -15.57 5.02
C TRP A 138 -27.39 -16.27 3.99
N VAL A 139 -27.32 -15.73 2.79
CA VAL A 139 -26.36 -16.14 1.77
C VAL A 139 -25.56 -14.92 1.36
N CYS A 140 -24.23 -15.00 1.48
CA CYS A 140 -23.34 -13.97 0.94
C CYS A 140 -23.17 -14.21 -0.57
N GLU A 141 -23.69 -13.29 -1.38
CA GLU A 141 -23.60 -13.36 -2.84
C GLU A 141 -22.25 -12.87 -3.37
N THR A 142 -21.56 -12.02 -2.59
CA THR A 142 -20.27 -11.46 -2.96
C THR A 142 -19.21 -11.69 -1.87
N PRO A 143 -18.80 -12.94 -1.59
CA PRO A 143 -17.66 -13.22 -0.73
C PRO A 143 -16.38 -12.53 -1.25
N VAL A 144 -15.72 -11.73 -0.41
CA VAL A 144 -14.56 -10.94 -0.83
C VAL A 144 -13.33 -11.85 -0.96
N PRO A 145 -12.63 -11.86 -2.09
CA PRO A 145 -11.32 -12.49 -2.21
C PRO A 145 -10.31 -11.82 -1.28
N VAL A 146 -9.66 -12.59 -0.41
CA VAL A 146 -8.63 -12.11 0.51
C VAL A 146 -7.34 -12.88 0.29
N TYR A 147 -6.26 -12.16 0.02
CA TYR A 147 -4.92 -12.69 -0.26
C TYR A 147 -4.05 -12.50 0.97
N LEU A 148 -3.55 -13.59 1.55
CA LEU A 148 -2.84 -13.58 2.82
C LEU A 148 -1.89 -14.77 2.93
N THR A 149 -0.88 -14.69 3.79
CA THR A 149 0.01 -15.82 4.09
C THR A 149 -0.65 -16.86 4.98
N GLU A 150 -0.12 -18.09 5.01
CA GLU A 150 -0.58 -19.14 5.93
C GLU A 150 -0.49 -18.71 7.40
N ARG A 151 0.58 -17.97 7.75
CA ARG A 151 0.74 -17.39 9.08
C ARG A 151 -0.45 -16.48 9.43
N THR A 152 -0.80 -15.57 8.52
CA THR A 152 -1.91 -14.63 8.72
C THR A 152 -3.23 -15.37 8.87
N LEU A 153 -3.46 -16.41 8.06
CA LEU A 153 -4.64 -17.26 8.20
C LEU A 153 -4.69 -17.96 9.56
N SER A 154 -3.56 -18.48 10.06
CA SER A 154 -3.47 -19.13 11.37
C SER A 154 -3.86 -18.19 12.51
N THR A 155 -3.45 -16.93 12.43
CA THR A 155 -3.81 -15.89 13.42
C THR A 155 -5.28 -15.49 13.31
N LEU A 156 -5.79 -15.26 12.10
CA LEU A 156 -7.21 -14.96 11.88
C LEU A 156 -8.11 -16.11 12.34
N SER A 157 -7.69 -17.36 12.16
CA SER A 157 -8.46 -18.53 12.61
C SER A 157 -8.63 -18.60 14.14
N LYS A 158 -7.75 -17.91 14.89
CA LYS A 158 -7.82 -17.82 16.36
C LYS A 158 -8.62 -16.60 16.83
N GLY A 159 -8.43 -15.45 16.17
CA GLY A 159 -9.04 -14.17 16.59
C GLY A 159 -10.40 -13.86 15.95
N PHE A 160 -10.67 -14.44 14.78
CA PHE A 160 -11.86 -14.22 13.94
C PHE A 160 -12.43 -15.56 13.47
N ASP A 161 -12.46 -16.57 14.35
CA ASP A 161 -12.94 -17.92 14.03
C ASP A 161 -14.34 -17.90 13.39
N TYR A 162 -15.24 -17.05 13.86
CA TYR A 162 -16.58 -16.86 13.31
C TYR A 162 -16.60 -16.29 11.88
N VAL A 163 -15.60 -15.50 11.48
CA VAL A 163 -15.43 -15.05 10.08
C VAL A 163 -14.86 -16.20 9.25
N ILE A 164 -13.81 -16.85 9.76
CA ILE A 164 -13.10 -17.90 9.04
C ILE A 164 -13.97 -19.14 8.82
N ASN A 165 -14.78 -19.54 9.81
CA ASN A 165 -15.72 -20.65 9.69
C ASN A 165 -16.81 -20.41 8.63
N ASN A 166 -17.08 -19.15 8.30
CA ASN A 166 -18.01 -18.72 7.24
C ASN A 166 -17.28 -18.37 5.92
N SER A 167 -15.98 -18.66 5.84
CA SER A 167 -15.11 -18.38 4.72
C SER A 167 -14.53 -19.67 4.14
N LYS A 168 -13.93 -19.61 2.95
CA LYS A 168 -13.33 -20.79 2.30
C LYS A 168 -11.93 -20.48 1.80
N VAL A 169 -11.00 -21.40 2.02
CA VAL A 169 -9.69 -21.39 1.36
C VAL A 169 -9.87 -21.95 -0.06
N ILE A 170 -9.42 -21.20 -1.05
CA ILE A 170 -9.68 -21.45 -2.48
C ILE A 170 -8.39 -21.70 -3.29
N GLY A 171 -7.27 -21.95 -2.59
CA GLY A 171 -5.99 -22.34 -3.19
C GLY A 171 -4.91 -21.25 -3.14
N PRO A 172 -3.75 -21.51 -3.77
CA PRO A 172 -2.61 -20.60 -3.75
C PRO A 172 -2.83 -19.36 -4.63
N ALA A 173 -2.36 -18.22 -4.17
CA ALA A 173 -2.51 -16.90 -4.81
C ALA A 173 -1.76 -16.77 -6.15
N HIS A 174 -0.78 -17.62 -6.44
CA HIS A 174 0.01 -17.57 -7.68
C HIS A 174 -0.54 -18.46 -8.80
N GLU A 175 -1.64 -19.19 -8.56
CA GLU A 175 -2.28 -20.06 -9.56
C GLU A 175 -3.68 -19.54 -9.94
N PRO A 176 -4.16 -19.77 -11.17
CA PRO A 176 -5.53 -19.40 -11.55
C PRO A 176 -6.60 -20.05 -10.67
N VAL A 177 -7.75 -19.38 -10.51
CA VAL A 177 -8.93 -20.02 -9.91
C VAL A 177 -9.64 -20.84 -10.98
N HIS A 178 -9.79 -22.14 -10.74
CA HIS A 178 -10.33 -23.06 -11.73
C HIS A 178 -11.85 -23.21 -11.67
N GLU A 179 -12.46 -23.08 -10.49
CA GLU A 179 -13.91 -23.30 -10.32
C GLU A 179 -14.55 -22.27 -9.38
N PRO A 180 -15.81 -21.87 -9.66
CA PRO A 180 -16.57 -21.00 -8.78
C PRO A 180 -16.86 -21.72 -7.45
N VAL A 181 -16.77 -20.94 -6.37
CA VAL A 181 -17.02 -21.44 -5.03
C VAL A 181 -18.51 -21.43 -4.75
N ALA A 182 -19.08 -22.58 -4.40
CA ALA A 182 -20.50 -22.67 -4.06
C ALA A 182 -20.87 -21.74 -2.89
N GLU A 183 -21.98 -21.00 -3.05
CA GLU A 183 -22.64 -20.22 -1.99
C GLU A 183 -23.00 -21.13 -0.82
N VAL A 184 -22.73 -20.68 0.41
CA VAL A 184 -23.06 -21.44 1.62
C VAL A 184 -23.97 -20.59 2.50
N PRO A 185 -25.13 -21.12 2.93
CA PRO A 185 -25.96 -20.47 3.93
C PRO A 185 -25.20 -20.29 5.25
N ILE A 186 -25.26 -19.09 5.80
CA ILE A 186 -24.68 -18.73 7.10
C ILE A 186 -25.82 -18.32 8.05
N GLU A 187 -25.66 -18.62 9.34
CA GLU A 187 -26.69 -18.33 10.34
C GLU A 187 -26.77 -16.84 10.68
N ARG A 188 -25.67 -16.09 10.52
CA ARG A 188 -25.56 -14.68 10.90
C ARG A 188 -24.83 -13.91 9.82
N ARG A 189 -25.26 -12.66 9.60
CA ARG A 189 -24.58 -11.73 8.69
C ARG A 189 -23.22 -11.31 9.28
N VAL A 190 -22.18 -12.04 8.90
CA VAL A 190 -20.78 -11.76 9.20
C VAL A 190 -19.99 -11.71 7.91
N ALA A 191 -18.74 -11.23 7.96
CA ALA A 191 -17.91 -11.20 6.76
C ALA A 191 -17.70 -12.61 6.19
N CYS A 192 -17.80 -12.74 4.87
CA CYS A 192 -17.56 -14.00 4.15
C CYS A 192 -16.40 -13.82 3.18
N LEU A 193 -15.35 -14.62 3.33
CA LEU A 193 -14.10 -14.44 2.59
C LEU A 193 -13.80 -15.65 1.69
N ARG A 194 -13.13 -15.37 0.57
CA ARG A 194 -12.48 -16.38 -0.27
C ARG A 194 -10.97 -16.22 -0.13
N LEU A 195 -10.37 -17.10 0.66
CA LEU A 195 -8.99 -16.98 1.15
C LEU A 195 -8.03 -17.60 0.13
N ARG A 196 -7.06 -16.80 -0.32
CA ARG A 196 -6.01 -17.15 -1.30
C ARG A 196 -4.66 -17.09 -0.61
N ILE A 197 -3.92 -18.20 -0.60
CA ILE A 197 -2.66 -18.31 0.15
C ILE A 197 -1.50 -17.72 -0.65
N VAL A 198 -0.90 -16.64 -0.15
CA VAL A 198 0.32 -16.05 -0.70
C VAL A 198 1.54 -16.78 -0.14
N ASP A 199 2.39 -17.28 -1.04
CA ASP A 199 3.70 -17.83 -0.72
C ASP A 199 4.69 -16.68 -0.49
N ASP A 200 5.28 -16.62 0.70
CA ASP A 200 6.22 -15.59 1.16
C ASP A 200 7.69 -16.07 1.17
N SER A 201 7.97 -17.22 0.55
CA SER A 201 9.34 -17.74 0.39
C SER A 201 10.18 -16.95 -0.62
N GLY A 202 9.55 -16.14 -1.46
CA GLY A 202 10.21 -15.27 -2.42
C GLY A 202 9.20 -14.38 -3.15
N ILE A 203 9.65 -13.62 -4.14
CA ILE A 203 8.76 -12.82 -4.97
C ILE A 203 7.85 -13.75 -5.79
N ARG A 204 6.54 -13.46 -5.77
CA ARG A 204 5.53 -14.25 -6.50
C ARG A 204 4.56 -13.35 -7.24
N PRO A 205 4.11 -13.71 -8.46
CA PRO A 205 2.97 -13.04 -9.07
C PRO A 205 1.71 -13.31 -8.23
N VAL A 206 0.85 -12.30 -8.10
CA VAL A 206 -0.47 -12.43 -7.50
C VAL A 206 -1.49 -12.60 -8.62
N CYS A 207 -2.03 -13.80 -8.75
CA CYS A 207 -3.09 -14.13 -9.69
C CYS A 207 -4.44 -13.78 -9.05
N PHE A 208 -5.00 -12.65 -9.49
CA PHE A 208 -6.34 -12.24 -9.10
C PHE A 208 -7.42 -13.11 -9.75
N GLU A 209 -8.63 -13.08 -9.18
CA GLU A 209 -9.78 -13.70 -9.83
C GLU A 209 -10.11 -13.00 -11.15
N PRO A 210 -10.69 -13.71 -12.15
CA PRO A 210 -11.04 -13.11 -13.44
C PRO A 210 -11.87 -11.83 -13.29
N GLY A 211 -11.49 -10.77 -14.00
CA GLY A 211 -12.16 -9.47 -13.93
C GLY A 211 -11.64 -8.55 -12.84
N VAL A 212 -10.64 -8.97 -12.04
CA VAL A 212 -10.02 -8.16 -10.98
C VAL A 212 -8.59 -7.81 -11.39
N LEU A 213 -8.34 -6.52 -11.63
CA LEU A 213 -7.03 -5.99 -12.08
C LEU A 213 -6.51 -6.66 -13.38
N ASP A 214 -7.41 -7.07 -14.28
CA ASP A 214 -7.06 -7.78 -15.52
C ASP A 214 -5.99 -7.05 -16.34
N GLY A 215 -4.86 -7.74 -16.58
CA GLY A 215 -3.73 -7.23 -17.35
C GLY A 215 -2.82 -6.26 -16.58
N LEU A 216 -3.04 -6.04 -15.29
CA LEU A 216 -2.12 -5.29 -14.42
C LEU A 216 -1.14 -6.25 -13.73
N PRO A 217 0.17 -6.22 -14.05
CA PRO A 217 1.16 -6.97 -13.29
C PRO A 217 1.10 -6.62 -11.80
N PHE A 218 1.14 -7.64 -10.95
CA PHE A 218 1.08 -7.52 -9.50
C PHE A 218 1.90 -8.64 -8.86
N PHE A 219 2.77 -8.29 -7.92
CA PHE A 219 3.70 -9.22 -7.28
C PHE A 219 3.70 -9.01 -5.77
N SER A 220 3.76 -10.09 -5.00
CA SER A 220 4.04 -10.06 -3.56
C SER A 220 5.55 -10.05 -3.33
N ILE A 221 5.99 -9.22 -2.39
CA ILE A 221 7.40 -8.97 -2.07
C ILE A 221 7.60 -9.31 -0.59
N PRO A 222 8.19 -10.45 -0.22
CA PRO A 222 8.39 -10.76 1.19
C PRO A 222 9.49 -9.86 1.78
N VAL A 223 9.19 -9.23 2.91
CA VAL A 223 10.14 -8.39 3.67
C VAL A 223 10.09 -8.75 5.16
N PHE A 224 11.06 -8.29 5.93
CA PHE A 224 11.09 -8.52 7.37
C PHE A 224 10.42 -7.37 8.13
N HIS A 225 9.70 -7.70 9.20
CA HIS A 225 9.06 -6.78 10.14
C HIS A 225 9.50 -7.11 11.58
N GLY A 226 10.82 -7.13 11.79
CA GLY A 226 11.47 -7.43 13.05
C GLY A 226 11.91 -8.90 13.19
N GLY A 227 13.20 -9.10 13.48
CA GLY A 227 13.78 -10.43 13.62
C GLY A 227 13.60 -11.27 12.34
N ASP A 228 13.02 -12.46 12.50
CA ASP A 228 12.67 -13.39 11.42
C ASP A 228 11.18 -13.31 11.01
N TYR A 229 10.44 -12.34 11.55
CA TYR A 229 9.04 -12.12 11.17
C TYR A 229 8.96 -11.60 9.74
N ARG A 230 8.23 -12.31 8.87
CA ARG A 230 7.96 -11.89 7.49
C ARG A 230 6.59 -11.22 7.35
N CYS A 231 6.56 -10.13 6.61
CA CYS A 231 5.36 -9.49 6.07
C CYS A 231 5.46 -9.39 4.55
N LEU A 232 4.40 -8.92 3.90
CA LEU A 232 4.35 -8.70 2.46
C LEU A 232 4.38 -7.21 2.13
N GLY A 233 5.28 -6.81 1.25
CA GLY A 233 5.10 -5.67 0.36
C GLY A 233 4.53 -6.10 -0.98
N PHE A 234 4.31 -5.14 -1.88
CA PHE A 234 3.74 -5.39 -3.21
C PHE A 234 4.39 -4.53 -4.29
N ALA A 235 4.57 -5.10 -5.48
CA ALA A 235 4.98 -4.36 -6.67
C ALA A 235 3.90 -4.51 -7.75
N PHE A 236 3.47 -3.40 -8.35
CA PHE A 236 2.39 -3.43 -9.34
C PHE A 236 2.45 -2.28 -10.33
N GLY A 237 1.72 -2.41 -11.45
CA GLY A 237 1.63 -1.38 -12.47
C GLY A 237 1.98 -1.90 -13.87
N ALA A 238 1.55 -1.19 -14.91
CA ALA A 238 1.67 -1.67 -16.30
C ALA A 238 3.13 -1.85 -16.77
N ALA A 239 4.07 -1.11 -16.16
CA ALA A 239 5.51 -1.26 -16.41
C ALA A 239 6.21 -2.19 -15.40
N CYS A 240 5.50 -2.75 -14.42
CA CYS A 240 6.10 -3.55 -13.37
C CYS A 240 6.48 -4.94 -13.90
N ALA A 241 7.78 -5.19 -14.02
CA ALA A 241 8.32 -6.50 -14.39
C ALA A 241 9.62 -6.80 -13.64
N PHE A 242 9.81 -8.09 -13.33
CA PHE A 242 11.07 -8.65 -12.85
C PHE A 242 11.80 -9.36 -14.00
N PRO A 243 13.14 -9.42 -14.00
CA PRO A 243 13.87 -10.17 -15.01
C PRO A 243 13.47 -11.64 -15.00
N SER A 244 13.36 -12.23 -16.19
CA SER A 244 13.07 -13.65 -16.39
C SER A 244 14.20 -14.32 -17.16
N GLY A 245 14.57 -15.55 -16.76
CA GLY A 245 15.62 -16.34 -17.40
C GLY A 245 16.99 -16.26 -16.70
N ALA A 246 17.80 -17.31 -16.82
CA ALA A 246 19.06 -17.46 -16.09
C ALA A 246 20.07 -16.34 -16.40
N GLU A 247 20.24 -15.98 -17.67
CA GLU A 247 21.17 -14.92 -18.09
C GLU A 247 20.82 -13.55 -17.50
N ALA A 248 19.53 -13.22 -17.39
CA ALA A 248 19.07 -11.95 -16.82
C ALA A 248 19.25 -11.89 -15.29
N LEU A 249 19.26 -13.05 -14.62
CA LEU A 249 19.51 -13.17 -13.18
C LEU A 249 21.01 -13.10 -12.85
N GLU A 250 21.87 -13.58 -13.76
CA GLU A 250 23.34 -13.57 -13.63
C GLU A 250 23.99 -12.23 -14.03
N ALA A 251 23.29 -11.38 -14.79
CA ALA A 251 23.78 -10.06 -15.16
C ALA A 251 24.00 -9.16 -13.91
N PRO A 252 25.05 -8.31 -13.93
CA PRO A 252 25.24 -7.30 -12.88
C PRO A 252 24.04 -6.36 -12.84
N ALA A 253 23.62 -5.97 -11.63
CA ALA A 253 22.51 -5.03 -11.47
C ALA A 253 22.83 -3.72 -12.21
N PRO A 254 21.83 -3.11 -12.88
CA PRO A 254 22.06 -1.87 -13.61
C PRO A 254 22.49 -0.75 -12.66
N ASP A 255 23.45 0.07 -13.10
CA ASP A 255 23.80 1.30 -12.38
C ASP A 255 22.66 2.30 -12.50
N ARG A 256 21.83 2.37 -11.45
CA ARG A 256 20.62 3.21 -11.44
C ARG A 256 20.91 4.71 -11.47
N THR A 257 22.15 5.12 -11.18
CA THR A 257 22.58 6.54 -11.25
C THR A 257 23.01 6.97 -12.66
N LYS A 258 23.05 6.02 -13.61
CA LYS A 258 23.38 6.24 -15.02
C LYS A 258 22.27 5.84 -15.97
N LEU A 259 21.13 5.37 -15.45
CA LEU A 259 19.93 5.21 -16.25
C LEU A 259 19.48 6.62 -16.68
N GLU A 260 19.51 6.89 -17.98
CA GLU A 260 18.88 8.09 -18.54
C GLU A 260 17.41 8.16 -18.06
N HIS A 261 16.79 9.34 -18.08
CA HIS A 261 15.35 9.56 -17.81
C HIS A 261 14.43 8.86 -18.84
N ALA A 262 14.80 7.68 -19.32
CA ALA A 262 14.10 6.84 -20.24
C ALA A 262 12.82 6.30 -19.59
N SER A 263 11.84 7.19 -19.41
CA SER A 263 10.42 6.86 -19.55
C SER A 263 10.24 6.31 -20.97
N THR A 264 10.50 5.01 -21.12
CA THR A 264 10.43 4.32 -22.41
C THR A 264 9.41 3.19 -22.42
N SER A 265 8.77 2.90 -21.27
CA SER A 265 7.57 2.07 -21.22
C SER A 265 6.36 2.94 -20.88
N THR A 266 5.31 2.80 -21.69
CA THR A 266 3.98 3.35 -21.39
C THR A 266 3.41 2.64 -20.16
N GLY A 267 3.66 3.15 -18.96
CA GLY A 267 3.10 2.61 -17.72
C GLY A 267 3.92 2.97 -16.47
N THR A 268 3.29 2.96 -15.30
CA THR A 268 3.96 3.20 -14.01
C THR A 268 4.36 1.89 -13.34
N CYS A 269 5.49 1.87 -12.64
CA CYS A 269 5.87 0.80 -11.72
C CYS A 269 5.83 1.31 -10.27
N VAL A 270 5.01 0.68 -9.44
CA VAL A 270 4.81 1.03 -8.02
C VAL A 270 5.41 -0.06 -7.15
N LEU A 271 6.19 0.32 -6.15
CA LEU A 271 6.68 -0.56 -5.09
C LEU A 271 6.14 -0.05 -3.75
N TYR A 272 5.37 -0.89 -3.06
CA TYR A 272 4.74 -0.59 -1.78
C TYR A 272 5.33 -1.50 -0.70
N LEU A 273 6.06 -0.89 0.25
CA LEU A 273 6.72 -1.58 1.37
C LEU A 273 6.31 -0.89 2.68
N SER A 274 5.22 -1.36 3.30
CA SER A 274 4.86 -0.96 4.67
C SER A 274 5.47 -1.92 5.69
N ASP A 275 5.58 -1.47 6.95
CA ASP A 275 5.96 -2.31 8.09
C ASP A 275 7.24 -3.11 7.83
N VAL A 276 8.32 -2.44 7.43
CA VAL A 276 9.56 -3.08 6.98
C VAL A 276 10.74 -2.69 7.86
N SER A 277 11.48 -3.66 8.38
CA SER A 277 12.74 -3.48 9.12
C SER A 277 13.97 -3.90 8.33
N ALA A 278 13.79 -4.78 7.34
CA ALA A 278 14.85 -5.27 6.46
C ALA A 278 14.24 -5.96 5.23
N ILE A 279 15.02 -6.01 4.14
CA ILE A 279 14.66 -6.75 2.92
C ILE A 279 15.62 -7.94 2.80
N PRO A 280 15.14 -9.18 2.62
CA PRO A 280 16.01 -10.34 2.35
C PRO A 280 16.96 -10.09 1.18
N ASP A 281 18.19 -10.60 1.24
CA ASP A 281 19.23 -10.31 0.25
C ASP A 281 18.82 -10.71 -1.18
N ASP A 282 18.16 -11.86 -1.33
CA ASP A 282 17.65 -12.37 -2.61
C ASP A 282 16.51 -11.49 -3.15
N VAL A 283 15.63 -11.01 -2.27
CA VAL A 283 14.55 -10.08 -2.62
C VAL A 283 15.12 -8.73 -3.02
N MET A 284 16.07 -8.19 -2.27
CA MET A 284 16.73 -6.92 -2.57
C MET A 284 17.47 -6.99 -3.92
N ALA A 285 18.18 -8.09 -4.19
CA ALA A 285 18.84 -8.32 -5.46
C ALA A 285 17.85 -8.36 -6.64
N ALA A 286 16.63 -8.89 -6.43
CA ALA A 286 15.57 -8.87 -7.42
C ALA A 286 14.98 -7.46 -7.61
N LEU A 287 14.75 -6.71 -6.55
CA LEU A 287 14.28 -5.31 -6.61
C LEU A 287 15.29 -4.40 -7.33
N GLU A 288 16.59 -4.63 -7.18
CA GLU A 288 17.62 -3.89 -7.91
C GLU A 288 17.58 -4.13 -9.42
N ARG A 289 17.06 -5.28 -9.86
CA ARG A 289 16.97 -5.67 -11.26
C ARG A 289 15.58 -5.50 -11.88
N MET A 290 14.56 -5.22 -11.06
CA MET A 290 13.21 -4.97 -11.56
C MET A 290 13.16 -3.69 -12.40
N SER A 291 12.06 -3.52 -13.11
CA SER A 291 11.77 -2.31 -13.88
C SER A 291 11.95 -1.04 -13.05
N ALA A 292 12.25 0.09 -13.70
CA ALA A 292 12.51 1.33 -12.99
C ALA A 292 11.28 1.75 -12.14
N ILE A 293 11.46 1.95 -10.83
CA ILE A 293 10.35 2.21 -9.89
C ILE A 293 9.90 3.66 -10.02
N ASP A 294 8.70 3.95 -10.45
CA ASP A 294 8.21 5.33 -10.54
C ASP A 294 7.71 5.84 -9.19
N VAL A 295 7.04 4.98 -8.42
CA VAL A 295 6.52 5.34 -7.09
C VAL A 295 7.00 4.31 -6.09
N LEU A 296 7.79 4.73 -5.11
CA LEU A 296 8.10 3.96 -3.92
C LEU A 296 7.24 4.46 -2.76
N VAL A 297 6.44 3.58 -2.16
CA VAL A 297 5.83 3.81 -0.85
C VAL A 297 6.62 3.01 0.16
N VAL A 298 7.14 3.68 1.20
CA VAL A 298 8.07 3.06 2.15
C VAL A 298 7.78 3.49 3.58
N ASP A 299 7.94 2.56 4.52
CA ASP A 299 7.82 2.78 5.96
C ASP A 299 8.83 3.82 6.48
N MET A 300 8.37 4.71 7.35
CA MET A 300 9.12 5.81 7.98
C MET A 300 8.61 6.06 9.40
N LEU A 301 8.89 5.14 10.32
CA LEU A 301 8.35 5.15 11.67
C LEU A 301 8.84 6.34 12.52
N LEU A 302 10.16 6.53 12.55
CA LEU A 302 10.87 7.50 13.40
C LEU A 302 11.84 8.35 12.56
N PRO A 303 12.25 9.54 13.04
CA PRO A 303 13.15 10.41 12.28
C PRO A 303 14.51 9.77 11.96
N ASP A 304 15.19 9.22 12.95
CA ASP A 304 16.61 8.81 12.88
C ASP A 304 16.93 7.58 13.74
N GLU A 305 16.06 7.24 14.68
CA GLU A 305 16.23 6.09 15.58
C GLU A 305 15.94 4.77 14.85
N LYS A 306 16.93 3.86 14.76
CA LYS A 306 16.69 2.48 14.32
C LYS A 306 15.64 1.82 15.21
N HIS A 307 14.64 1.23 14.58
CA HIS A 307 13.61 0.48 15.27
C HIS A 307 13.75 -1.01 14.96
N PHE A 308 13.35 -1.87 15.91
CA PHE A 308 13.49 -3.32 15.75
C PHE A 308 12.66 -3.86 14.58
N SER A 309 11.45 -3.34 14.39
CA SER A 309 10.48 -3.85 13.40
C SER A 309 10.16 -2.89 12.26
N HIS A 310 10.78 -1.72 12.20
CA HIS A 310 10.45 -0.69 11.21
C HIS A 310 11.68 0.09 10.76
N TYR A 311 11.59 0.66 9.57
CA TYR A 311 12.53 1.64 9.05
C TYR A 311 12.29 3.00 9.71
N SER A 312 13.39 3.68 10.04
CA SER A 312 13.40 5.12 10.25
C SER A 312 13.41 5.87 8.90
N ILE A 313 13.29 7.19 8.93
CA ILE A 313 13.49 8.01 7.72
C ILE A 313 14.91 7.81 7.16
N ASP A 314 15.91 7.60 8.01
CA ASP A 314 17.28 7.34 7.57
C ASP A 314 17.42 5.99 6.86
N ASP A 315 16.85 4.91 7.39
CA ASP A 315 16.86 3.60 6.74
C ASP A 315 16.09 3.66 5.39
N ALA A 316 14.94 4.33 5.38
CA ALA A 316 14.16 4.53 4.16
C ALA A 316 14.91 5.39 3.13
N TRP A 317 15.67 6.40 3.57
CA TRP A 317 16.50 7.23 2.70
C TRP A 317 17.60 6.42 2.00
N GLU A 318 18.26 5.52 2.73
CA GLU A 318 19.24 4.60 2.15
C GLU A 318 18.61 3.74 1.04
N LEU A 319 17.41 3.20 1.29
CA LEU A 319 16.68 2.44 0.29
C LEU A 319 16.27 3.29 -0.93
N ILE A 320 15.80 4.52 -0.70
CA ILE A 320 15.44 5.46 -1.77
C ILE A 320 16.66 5.75 -2.66
N VAL A 321 17.81 6.04 -2.06
CA VAL A 321 19.06 6.28 -2.79
C VAL A 321 19.52 5.01 -3.52
N ARG A 322 19.34 3.83 -2.94
CA ARG A 322 19.71 2.55 -3.57
C ARG A 322 18.83 2.21 -4.77
N LEU A 323 17.52 2.37 -4.66
CA LEU A 323 16.55 1.98 -5.69
C LEU A 323 16.26 3.05 -6.74
N GLN A 324 16.62 4.31 -6.45
CA GLN A 324 16.41 5.48 -7.33
C GLN A 324 14.98 5.54 -7.91
N PRO A 325 13.93 5.52 -7.06
CA PRO A 325 12.58 5.70 -7.56
C PRO A 325 12.40 7.11 -8.14
N ARG A 326 11.42 7.32 -9.02
CA ARG A 326 11.11 8.69 -9.50
C ARG A 326 10.55 9.55 -8.36
N VAL A 327 9.58 9.02 -7.63
CA VAL A 327 9.00 9.67 -6.43
C VAL A 327 8.95 8.66 -5.28
N ALA A 328 9.23 9.10 -4.07
CA ALA A 328 9.06 8.32 -2.86
C ALA A 328 8.05 8.97 -1.89
N TYR A 329 7.19 8.15 -1.29
CA TYR A 329 6.22 8.55 -0.26
C TYR A 329 6.43 7.75 1.04
N GLY A 330 6.62 8.46 2.15
CA GLY A 330 6.67 7.88 3.49
C GLY A 330 5.28 7.49 4.02
N THR A 331 5.18 6.29 4.59
CA THR A 331 4.01 5.79 5.35
C THR A 331 4.44 5.25 6.73
N GLY A 332 3.51 4.74 7.54
CA GLY A 332 3.83 4.13 8.84
C GLY A 332 4.36 5.13 9.88
N MET A 333 3.98 6.40 9.78
CA MET A 333 4.65 7.48 10.53
C MET A 333 4.11 7.66 11.95
N TYR A 334 4.98 7.60 12.96
CA TYR A 334 4.61 7.83 14.37
C TYR A 334 4.39 9.32 14.68
N CYS A 335 3.91 9.65 15.88
CA CYS A 335 3.60 11.03 16.27
C CYS A 335 4.82 11.94 16.38
N LYS A 336 6.04 11.39 16.40
CA LYS A 336 7.28 12.17 16.31
C LYS A 336 7.52 12.78 14.91
N ILE A 337 6.83 12.27 13.88
CA ILE A 337 6.91 12.77 12.51
C ILE A 337 5.79 13.79 12.28
N GLU A 338 6.12 15.08 12.29
CA GLU A 338 5.19 16.15 11.91
C GLU A 338 5.25 16.39 10.40
N HIS A 339 4.10 16.36 9.72
CA HIS A 339 4.02 16.28 8.28
C HIS A 339 4.72 17.44 7.54
N HIS A 340 4.50 18.70 7.95
CA HIS A 340 5.01 19.85 7.23
C HIS A 340 6.50 20.08 7.44
N ALA A 341 6.95 20.03 8.70
CA ALA A 341 8.34 20.21 9.06
C ALA A 341 9.22 19.09 8.48
N THR A 342 8.77 17.84 8.57
CA THR A 342 9.53 16.71 7.99
C THR A 342 9.57 16.78 6.46
N ASN A 343 8.49 17.17 5.78
CA ASN A 343 8.53 17.40 4.33
C ASN A 343 9.49 18.52 3.91
N ALA A 344 9.63 19.58 4.72
CA ALA A 344 10.64 20.61 4.47
C ALA A 344 12.07 20.05 4.58
N ALA A 345 12.35 19.29 5.64
CA ALA A 345 13.65 18.64 5.83
C ALA A 345 13.98 17.61 4.73
N LEU A 346 13.00 16.83 4.25
CA LEU A 346 13.19 15.88 3.16
C LEU A 346 13.57 16.58 1.84
N ARG A 347 12.98 17.75 1.56
CA ARG A 347 13.35 18.56 0.39
C ARG A 347 14.79 19.07 0.49
N GLU A 348 15.17 19.64 1.64
CA GLU A 348 16.55 20.10 1.87
C GLU A 348 17.56 18.94 1.75
N ARG A 349 17.21 17.77 2.28
CA ARG A 349 18.03 16.56 2.17
C ARG A 349 18.20 16.10 0.72
N LEU A 350 17.15 16.17 -0.10
CA LEU A 350 17.20 15.82 -1.52
C LEU A 350 18.06 16.80 -2.32
N ASP A 351 17.94 18.10 -2.05
CA ASP A 351 18.77 19.12 -2.69
C ASP A 351 20.25 18.94 -2.34
N ALA A 352 20.56 18.68 -1.07
CA ALA A 352 21.91 18.39 -0.61
C ALA A 352 22.48 17.12 -1.26
N TYR A 353 21.68 16.05 -1.36
CA TYR A 353 22.08 14.81 -2.02
C TYR A 353 22.42 15.04 -3.50
N ARG A 354 21.56 15.75 -4.24
CA ARG A 354 21.79 16.07 -5.65
C ARG A 354 23.03 16.94 -5.87
N ALA A 355 23.25 17.92 -5.00
CA ALA A 355 24.42 18.78 -5.05
C ALA A 355 25.75 18.03 -4.75
N ALA A 356 25.67 16.90 -4.03
CA ALA A 356 26.82 16.07 -3.70
C ALA A 356 27.12 14.97 -4.73
N LEU A 357 26.32 14.83 -5.80
CA LEU A 357 26.56 13.84 -6.84
C LEU A 357 27.84 14.16 -7.63
N PRO A 358 28.63 13.15 -8.03
CA PRO A 358 29.78 13.36 -8.91
C PRO A 358 29.39 13.99 -10.25
N ASP A 359 30.31 14.73 -10.86
CA ASP A 359 30.13 15.31 -12.19
C ASP A 359 29.72 14.24 -13.22
N GLY A 360 28.60 14.47 -13.91
CA GLY A 360 28.04 13.56 -14.91
C GLY A 360 27.07 12.50 -14.36
N SER A 361 26.89 12.40 -13.05
CA SER A 361 25.82 11.59 -12.45
C SER A 361 24.48 12.34 -12.45
N VAL A 362 23.38 11.61 -12.65
CA VAL A 362 22.01 12.16 -12.55
C VAL A 362 21.21 11.28 -11.60
N SER A 363 20.51 11.89 -10.64
CA SER A 363 19.55 11.14 -9.83
C SER A 363 18.18 11.13 -10.48
N ARG A 364 17.56 9.95 -10.52
CA ARG A 364 16.17 9.78 -10.95
C ARG A 364 15.16 10.22 -9.88
N ILE A 365 15.59 10.41 -8.64
CA ILE A 365 14.74 10.83 -7.53
C ILE A 365 14.34 12.27 -7.78
N GLU A 366 13.09 12.49 -8.22
CA GLU A 366 12.48 13.80 -8.44
C GLU A 366 11.98 14.38 -7.12
N ARG A 367 11.45 13.54 -6.23
CA ARG A 367 10.75 13.99 -5.02
C ARG A 367 10.69 12.92 -3.93
N VAL A 368 10.82 13.35 -2.68
CA VAL A 368 10.59 12.54 -1.48
C VAL A 368 9.66 13.31 -0.55
N GLU A 369 8.50 12.75 -0.24
CA GLU A 369 7.47 13.38 0.58
C GLU A 369 6.85 12.37 1.55
N LEU A 370 6.20 12.85 2.61
CA LEU A 370 5.33 12.05 3.46
C LEU A 370 3.94 11.94 2.84
N ALA A 371 3.34 10.75 2.86
CA ALA A 371 1.94 10.58 2.48
C ALA A 371 1.00 11.15 3.56
N PHE A 372 -0.28 11.29 3.22
CA PHE A 372 -1.35 11.60 4.16
C PHE A 372 -2.64 10.85 3.78
N ASP A 373 -3.50 10.60 4.77
CA ASP A 373 -4.81 9.97 4.56
C ASP A 373 -5.61 10.72 3.47
N GLY A 374 -5.94 10.02 2.40
CA GLY A 374 -6.69 10.54 1.26
C GLY A 374 -5.84 11.11 0.12
N LEU A 375 -4.51 11.10 0.20
CA LEU A 375 -3.63 11.35 -0.95
C LEU A 375 -3.97 10.36 -2.07
N GLU A 376 -4.15 10.87 -3.29
CA GLU A 376 -4.47 10.07 -4.48
C GLU A 376 -3.48 10.36 -5.59
N LEU A 377 -2.95 9.29 -6.18
CA LEU A 377 -1.99 9.35 -7.28
C LEU A 377 -2.51 8.52 -8.45
N ASP A 378 -2.54 9.13 -9.63
CA ASP A 378 -2.74 8.40 -10.88
C ASP A 378 -1.45 7.61 -11.20
N PHE A 379 -1.58 6.39 -11.75
CA PHE A 379 -0.44 5.54 -12.11
C PHE A 379 -0.74 4.68 -13.36
#